data_AF-A0A2I0A7A8-F1
#
_entry.id   AF-A0A2I0A7A8-F1
#
_cell.length_a   1.000
_cell.length_b   1.000
_cell.length_c   1.000
_cell.angle_alpha   90.00
_cell.angle_beta   90.00
_cell.angle_gamma   90.00
#
_symmetry.space_group_name_H-M   'P 1'
#
loop_
_entity.id
_entity.type
_entity.pdbx_description
1 polymer ?
#
loop_
_entity_poly.entity_id
_entity_poly.type
_entity_poly.pdbx_seq_one_letter_code
_entity_poly.pdbx_strand_id
1 'polypeptide(L)'
;MVDAGFSPDITTFNIRALAFTRMRLFWDLHLSVDHMKHEGIVPDLVTYGCVVDAYLDRRLGKNLPFVLDKMNKESFPVILTDPLVFEAFGKGDFHSTSEALLEARRQRKWTYSKLVAVYLRKQYRANQIFWNY
;
A
#
# COMPACT_ATOMS: atom_id res chain seq x y z
N MET A 1 -2.88 19.96 12.83
CA MET A 1 -1.50 19.44 12.78
C MET A 1 -0.55 20.52 12.31
N VAL A 2 -0.69 21.01 11.07
CA VAL A 2 0.14 22.10 10.54
C VAL A 2 -0.07 23.40 11.33
N ASP A 3 -1.32 23.76 11.64
CA ASP A 3 -1.64 24.96 12.46
C ASP A 3 -1.08 24.89 13.90
N ALA A 4 -0.71 23.70 14.37
CA ALA A 4 -0.08 23.47 15.67
C ALA A 4 1.46 23.38 15.57
N GLY A 5 2.04 23.68 14.40
CA GLY A 5 3.49 23.64 14.15
C GLY A 5 4.07 22.26 13.82
N PHE A 6 3.24 21.22 13.67
CA PHE A 6 3.71 19.88 13.32
C PHE A 6 3.73 19.67 11.80
N SER A 7 4.90 19.39 11.25
CA SER A 7 5.06 18.93 9.88
C SER A 7 4.77 17.43 9.81
N PRO A 8 3.67 16.98 9.16
CA PRO A 8 3.40 15.57 9.00
C PRO A 8 4.50 14.93 8.15
N ASP A 9 4.88 13.70 8.49
CA ASP A 9 5.85 12.89 7.77
C ASP A 9 5.21 11.63 7.16
N ILE A 10 6.02 10.81 6.50
CA ILE A 10 5.56 9.55 5.89
C ILE A 10 4.87 8.64 6.92
N THR A 11 5.38 8.56 8.14
CA THR A 11 4.80 7.76 9.24
C THR A 11 3.41 8.27 9.60
N THR A 12 3.24 9.59 9.77
CA THR A 12 1.95 10.21 10.06
C THR A 12 0.92 9.89 8.98
N PHE A 13 1.29 10.06 7.71
CA PHE A 13 0.38 9.78 6.60
C PHE A 13 0.03 8.30 6.48
N ASN A 14 0.98 7.40 6.77
CA ASN A 14 0.72 5.97 6.74
C ASN A 14 -0.12 5.48 7.91
N ILE A 15 -0.01 6.07 9.09
CA ILE A 15 -0.97 5.83 10.20
C ILE A 15 -2.39 6.18 9.75
N ARG A 16 -2.58 7.35 9.11
CA ARG A 16 -3.88 7.74 8.54
C ARG A 16 -4.35 6.76 7.47
N ALA A 17 -3.50 6.40 6.52
CA ALA A 17 -3.83 5.49 5.43
C ALA A 17 -4.24 4.10 5.94
N LEU A 18 -3.53 3.55 6.92
CA LEU A 18 -3.85 2.28 7.57
C LEU A 18 -5.20 2.34 8.28
N ALA A 19 -5.43 3.40 9.07
CA ALA A 19 -6.71 3.60 9.75
C ALA A 19 -7.87 3.67 8.74
N PHE A 20 -7.74 4.50 7.69
CA PHE A 20 -8.77 4.64 6.67
C PHE A 20 -9.03 3.34 5.89
N THR A 21 -7.98 2.58 5.58
CA THR A 21 -8.12 1.27 4.93
C THR A 21 -8.96 0.31 5.78
N ARG A 22 -8.65 0.22 7.08
CA ARG A 22 -9.37 -0.69 8.02
C ARG A 22 -10.79 -0.25 8.31
N MET A 23 -11.01 1.04 8.42
CA MET A 23 -12.34 1.63 8.60
C MET A 23 -13.13 1.65 7.29
N ARG A 24 -12.56 1.17 6.18
CA ARG A 24 -13.15 1.18 4.83
C ARG A 24 -13.51 2.58 4.33
N LEU A 25 -12.82 3.60 4.83
CA LEU A 25 -12.95 5.01 4.47
C LEU A 25 -12.12 5.31 3.21
N PHE A 26 -12.62 4.83 2.09
CA PHE A 26 -11.90 4.84 0.82
C PHE A 26 -11.65 6.24 0.25
N TRP A 27 -12.60 7.16 0.44
CA TRP A 27 -12.44 8.55 0.03
C TRP A 27 -11.36 9.26 0.86
N ASP A 28 -11.37 9.06 2.17
CA ASP A 28 -10.37 9.62 3.08
C ASP A 28 -8.97 9.06 2.81
N LEU A 29 -8.86 7.78 2.44
CA LEU A 29 -7.60 7.19 1.97
C LEU A 29 -7.07 7.94 0.74
N HIS A 30 -7.91 8.17 -0.27
CA HIS A 30 -7.51 8.92 -1.46
C HIS A 30 -7.10 10.35 -1.14
N LEU A 31 -7.90 11.07 -0.34
CA LEU A 31 -7.56 12.42 0.10
C LEU A 31 -6.25 12.45 0.88
N SER A 32 -5.97 11.42 1.68
CA SER A 32 -4.69 11.29 2.40
C SER A 32 -3.52 11.14 1.44
N VAL A 33 -3.64 10.30 0.40
CA VAL A 33 -2.58 10.12 -0.62
C VAL A 33 -2.40 11.38 -1.48
N ASP A 34 -3.48 12.06 -1.85
CA ASP A 34 -3.38 13.32 -2.58
C ASP A 34 -2.72 14.41 -1.72
N HIS A 35 -3.02 14.44 -0.41
CA HIS A 35 -2.37 15.35 0.53
C HIS A 35 -0.87 15.04 0.69
N MET A 36 -0.44 13.77 0.69
CA MET A 36 1.00 13.43 0.65
C MET A 36 1.70 14.09 -0.54
N LYS A 37 1.07 14.05 -1.72
CA LYS A 37 1.61 14.68 -2.93
C LYS A 37 1.73 16.20 -2.79
N HIS A 38 0.75 16.85 -2.18
CA HIS A 38 0.79 18.29 -1.93
C HIS A 38 1.92 18.69 -0.98
N GLU A 39 2.20 17.88 0.05
CA GLU A 39 3.30 18.08 1.00
C GLU A 39 4.66 17.57 0.49
N GLY A 40 4.72 17.02 -0.73
CA GLY A 40 5.95 16.47 -1.31
C GLY A 40 6.42 15.16 -0.67
N ILE A 41 5.56 14.46 0.06
CA ILE A 41 5.87 13.19 0.74
C ILE A 41 5.66 12.04 -0.24
N VAL A 42 6.71 11.26 -0.45
CA VAL A 42 6.71 10.14 -1.39
C VAL A 42 6.06 8.91 -0.74
N PRO A 43 5.04 8.29 -1.36
CA PRO A 43 4.44 7.04 -0.88
C PRO A 43 5.46 5.90 -0.79
N ASP A 44 5.41 5.14 0.31
CA ASP A 44 6.28 4.00 0.55
C ASP A 44 5.50 2.67 0.47
N LEU A 45 6.14 1.53 0.74
CA LEU A 45 5.48 0.22 0.65
C LEU A 45 4.25 0.09 1.56
N VAL A 46 4.21 0.80 2.68
CA VAL A 46 3.02 0.82 3.55
C VAL A 46 1.88 1.56 2.88
N THR A 47 2.15 2.72 2.27
CA THR A 47 1.12 3.48 1.54
C THR A 47 0.56 2.67 0.37
N TYR A 48 1.44 2.03 -0.41
CA TYR A 48 1.03 1.15 -1.51
C TYR A 48 0.20 -0.04 -1.02
N GLY A 49 0.59 -0.64 0.10
CA GLY A 49 -0.19 -1.72 0.72
C GLY A 49 -1.59 -1.29 1.12
N CYS A 50 -1.73 -0.13 1.75
CA CYS A 50 -3.04 0.43 2.12
C CYS A 50 -3.96 0.56 0.89
N VAL A 51 -3.45 1.15 -0.20
CA VAL A 51 -4.21 1.33 -1.44
C VAL A 51 -4.55 -0.01 -2.08
N VAL A 52 -3.60 -0.94 -2.18
CA VAL A 52 -3.82 -2.25 -2.78
C VAL A 52 -4.87 -3.04 -2.00
N ASP A 53 -4.71 -3.15 -0.69
CA ASP A 53 -5.61 -3.91 0.18
C ASP A 53 -7.03 -3.29 0.15
N ALA A 54 -7.15 -1.96 0.26
CA ALA A 54 -8.45 -1.27 0.19
C ALA A 54 -9.20 -1.50 -1.14
N TYR A 55 -8.48 -1.52 -2.27
CA TYR A 55 -9.07 -1.77 -3.58
C TYR A 55 -9.50 -3.24 -3.75
N LEU A 56 -8.72 -4.19 -3.22
CA LEU A 56 -9.07 -5.60 -3.29
C LEU A 56 -10.26 -5.95 -2.41
N ASP A 57 -10.32 -5.38 -1.20
CA ASP A 57 -11.47 -5.52 -0.29
C ASP A 57 -12.78 -5.06 -0.94
N ARG A 58 -12.71 -4.01 -1.77
CA ARG A 58 -13.86 -3.48 -2.52
C ARG A 58 -14.10 -4.17 -3.87
N ARG A 59 -13.33 -5.21 -4.22
CA ARG A 59 -13.36 -5.89 -5.52
C ARG A 59 -13.09 -4.97 -6.72
N LEU A 60 -12.31 -3.91 -6.49
CA LEU A 60 -11.93 -2.90 -7.49
C LEU A 60 -10.52 -3.13 -8.05
N GLY A 61 -9.97 -4.35 -7.96
CA GLY A 61 -8.60 -4.65 -8.39
C GLY A 61 -8.28 -4.26 -9.86
N LYS A 62 -9.29 -4.22 -10.74
CA LYS A 62 -9.14 -3.73 -12.13
C LYS A 62 -8.77 -2.24 -12.22
N ASN A 63 -9.10 -1.45 -11.20
CA ASN A 63 -8.82 -0.01 -11.14
C ASN A 63 -7.45 0.31 -10.53
N LEU A 64 -6.74 -0.69 -9.98
CA LEU A 64 -5.42 -0.50 -9.37
C LEU A 64 -4.39 0.15 -10.30
N PRO A 65 -4.27 -0.23 -11.59
CA PRO A 65 -3.30 0.41 -12.48
C PRO A 65 -3.42 1.94 -12.52
N PHE A 66 -4.66 2.45 -12.54
CA PHE A 66 -4.94 3.88 -12.62
C PHE A 66 -4.55 4.64 -11.35
N VAL A 67 -4.85 4.10 -10.16
CA VAL A 67 -4.44 4.76 -8.90
C VAL A 67 -2.93 4.67 -8.69
N LEU A 68 -2.32 3.55 -9.05
CA LEU A 68 -0.87 3.35 -8.88
C LEU A 68 -0.06 4.25 -9.82
N ASP A 69 -0.60 4.62 -10.98
CA ASP A 69 0.02 5.63 -11.85
C ASP A 69 0.15 7.00 -11.16
N LYS A 70 -0.75 7.34 -10.24
CA LYS A 70 -0.67 8.57 -9.45
C LYS A 70 0.42 8.53 -8.37
N MET A 71 0.89 7.34 -7.98
CA MET A 71 1.86 7.13 -6.89
C MET A 71 3.28 6.82 -7.38
N ASN A 72 3.51 6.84 -8.71
CA ASN A 72 4.76 6.42 -9.37
C ASN A 72 5.09 4.92 -9.21
N LYS A 73 4.24 4.05 -9.77
CA LYS A 73 4.36 2.59 -9.66
C LYS A 73 5.66 1.95 -10.20
N GLU A 74 6.45 2.67 -11.00
CA GLU A 74 7.72 2.20 -11.55
C GLU A 74 8.92 2.48 -10.63
N SER A 75 8.69 3.20 -9.52
CA SER A 75 9.66 3.36 -8.44
C SER A 75 9.95 2.04 -7.71
N PHE A 76 11.11 2.02 -7.04
CA PHE A 76 11.54 0.90 -6.24
C PHE A 76 10.83 0.87 -4.89
N PRO A 77 10.47 -0.31 -4.37
CA PRO A 77 9.90 -0.44 -3.04
C PRO A 77 10.88 0.00 -1.95
N VAL A 78 10.45 0.96 -1.12
CA VAL A 78 11.17 1.41 0.08
C VAL A 78 10.19 1.39 1.26
N ILE A 79 10.71 1.21 2.47
CA ILE A 79 9.96 1.37 3.73
C ILE A 79 10.69 2.44 4.53
N LEU A 80 10.05 3.59 4.71
CA LEU A 80 10.54 4.68 5.58
C LEU A 80 9.64 4.87 6.81
N THR A 81 8.45 4.26 6.79
CA THR A 81 7.53 4.24 7.92
C THR A 81 8.19 3.64 9.17
N ASP A 82 7.95 4.28 10.31
CA ASP A 82 8.42 3.81 11.61
C ASP A 82 7.95 2.35 11.89
N PRO A 83 8.86 1.42 12.27
CA PRO A 83 8.51 0.04 12.59
C PRO A 83 7.41 -0.12 13.66
N LEU A 84 7.29 0.82 14.60
CA LEU A 84 6.25 0.82 15.64
C LEU A 84 4.85 0.79 15.03
N VAL A 85 4.66 1.33 13.82
CA VAL A 85 3.39 1.25 13.10
C VAL A 85 3.00 -0.21 12.85
N PHE A 86 3.95 -1.08 12.54
CA PHE A 86 3.67 -2.50 12.35
C PHE A 86 3.39 -3.24 13.66
N GLU A 87 3.94 -2.76 14.79
CA GLU A 87 3.60 -3.31 16.11
C GLU A 87 2.18 -2.92 16.53
N ALA A 88 1.82 -1.64 16.33
CA ALA A 88 0.53 -1.11 16.74
C ALA A 88 -0.61 -1.53 15.81
N PHE A 89 -0.38 -1.50 14.49
CA PHE A 89 -1.40 -1.81 13.51
C PHE A 89 -1.25 -3.25 12.99
N GLY A 90 -0.06 -3.82 12.88
CA GLY A 90 0.15 -5.04 12.09
C GLY A 90 0.27 -4.75 10.60
N LYS A 91 0.84 -5.69 9.85
CA LYS A 91 1.07 -5.58 8.40
C LYS A 91 -0.17 -5.97 7.60
N GLY A 92 -0.42 -5.30 6.48
CA GLY A 92 -1.41 -5.70 5.48
C GLY A 92 -0.92 -6.89 4.63
N ASP A 93 -1.85 -7.55 3.93
CA ASP A 93 -1.56 -8.75 3.14
C ASP A 93 -0.60 -8.48 1.98
N PHE A 94 -0.79 -7.34 1.29
CA PHE A 94 0.13 -6.90 0.25
C PHE A 94 1.53 -6.65 0.80
N HIS A 95 1.63 -5.98 1.95
CA HIS A 95 2.92 -5.65 2.56
C HIS A 95 3.67 -6.94 2.96
N SER A 96 3.01 -7.83 3.71
CA SER A 96 3.60 -9.10 4.14
C SER A 96 4.03 -9.97 2.96
N THR A 97 3.22 -10.03 1.90
CA THR A 97 3.61 -10.77 0.68
C THR A 97 4.78 -10.11 -0.04
N SER A 98 4.84 -8.79 -0.07
CA SER A 98 5.90 -8.04 -0.73
C SER A 98 7.23 -8.18 0.00
N GLU A 99 7.24 -8.08 1.32
CA GLU A 99 8.42 -8.28 2.16
C GLU A 99 9.05 -9.67 1.90
N ALA A 100 8.25 -10.73 1.97
CA ALA A 100 8.72 -12.09 1.67
C ALA A 100 9.28 -12.23 0.24
N LEU A 101 8.69 -11.55 -0.75
CA LEU A 101 9.18 -11.56 -2.14
C LEU A 101 10.51 -10.81 -2.30
N LEU A 102 10.65 -9.66 -1.63
CA LEU A 102 11.87 -8.87 -1.63
C LEU A 102 13.02 -9.64 -0.98
N GLU A 103 12.74 -10.34 0.13
CA GLU A 103 13.70 -11.20 0.81
C GLU A 103 14.12 -12.41 -0.02
N ALA A 104 13.17 -13.11 -0.64
CA ALA A 104 13.44 -14.32 -1.42
C ALA A 104 14.16 -14.04 -2.75
N ARG A 105 14.08 -12.81 -3.29
CA ARG A 105 14.56 -12.47 -4.65
C ARG A 105 15.35 -11.16 -4.68
N ARG A 106 16.36 -11.06 -3.81
CA ARG A 106 17.19 -9.85 -3.60
C ARG A 106 17.89 -9.33 -4.86
N GLN A 107 18.24 -10.20 -5.81
CA GLN A 107 18.95 -9.82 -7.03
C GLN A 107 18.03 -9.25 -8.13
N ARG A 108 16.71 -9.31 -7.96
CA ARG A 108 15.77 -8.84 -8.97
C ARG A 108 15.47 -7.36 -8.77
N LYS A 109 15.49 -6.59 -9.87
CA LYS A 109 15.01 -5.20 -9.89
C LYS A 109 13.49 -5.16 -9.70
N TRP A 110 13.05 -4.92 -8.47
CA TRP A 110 11.65 -4.80 -8.10
C TRP A 110 11.12 -3.37 -8.28
N THR A 111 9.85 -3.30 -8.68
CA THR A 111 9.05 -2.06 -8.74
C THR A 111 7.71 -2.35 -8.08
N TYR A 112 6.99 -1.32 -7.65
CA TYR A 112 5.64 -1.52 -7.11
C TYR A 112 4.71 -2.19 -8.12
N SER A 113 4.78 -1.83 -9.40
CA SER A 113 4.01 -2.47 -10.47
C SER A 113 4.23 -3.99 -10.54
N LYS A 114 5.49 -4.44 -10.40
CA LYS A 114 5.83 -5.87 -10.38
C LYS A 114 5.33 -6.58 -9.12
N LEU A 115 5.47 -5.96 -7.94
CA LEU A 115 4.96 -6.53 -6.69
C LEU A 115 3.44 -6.72 -6.74
N VAL A 116 2.72 -5.68 -7.17
CA VAL A 116 1.25 -5.73 -7.33
C VAL A 116 0.86 -6.81 -8.34
N ALA A 117 1.53 -6.90 -9.49
CA ALA A 117 1.23 -7.92 -10.48
C ALA A 117 1.42 -9.36 -9.93
N VAL A 118 2.48 -9.60 -9.16
CA VAL A 118 2.70 -10.92 -8.52
C VAL A 118 1.63 -11.19 -7.46
N TYR A 119 1.32 -10.19 -6.63
CA TYR A 119 0.31 -10.30 -5.59
C TYR A 119 -1.09 -10.61 -6.15
N LEU A 120 -1.53 -9.87 -7.17
CA LEU A 120 -2.83 -10.10 -7.83
C LEU A 120 -2.94 -11.50 -8.45
N ARG A 121 -1.87 -12.02 -9.06
CA ARG A 121 -1.83 -13.39 -9.57
C ARG A 121 -1.98 -14.43 -8.46
N LYS A 122 -1.36 -14.20 -7.31
CA LYS A 122 -1.48 -15.07 -6.12
C LYS A 122 -2.93 -15.05 -5.60
N GLN A 123 -3.53 -13.87 -5.45
CA GLN A 123 -4.91 -13.71 -4.99
C GLN A 123 -5.93 -14.36 -5.94
N TYR A 124 -5.76 -14.20 -7.25
CA TYR A 124 -6.66 -14.81 -8.24
C TYR A 124 -6.60 -16.35 -8.19
N ARG A 125 -5.40 -16.94 -8.08
CA ARG A 125 -5.23 -18.39 -7.95
C ARG A 125 -5.85 -18.92 -6.66
N ALA A 126 -5.65 -18.25 -5.53
CA ALA A 126 -6.27 -18.63 -4.26
C ALA A 126 -7.79 -18.69 -4.40
N ASN A 127 -8.40 -17.65 -4.99
CA ASN A 127 -9.84 -17.59 -5.19
C ASN A 127 -10.37 -18.70 -6.11
N GLN A 128 -9.63 -19.13 -7.14
CA GLN A 128 -10.07 -20.22 -8.02
C GLN A 128 -10.08 -21.60 -7.34
N ILE A 129 -9.19 -21.84 -6.38
CA ILE A 129 -9.11 -23.12 -5.67
C ILE A 129 -10.36 -23.36 -4.80
N PHE A 130 -10.95 -22.29 -4.25
CA PHE A 130 -12.15 -22.38 -3.41
C PHE A 130 -13.45 -22.69 -4.17
N TRP A 131 -13.50 -22.52 -5.49
CA TRP A 131 -14.70 -22.85 -6.30
C TRP A 131 -14.68 -24.25 -6.91
N ASN A 132 -13.63 -25.03 -6.65
CA ASN A 132 -13.46 -26.38 -7.19
C ASN A 132 -13.86 -27.49 -6.19
N TYR A 133 -14.59 -27.17 -5.13
CA TYR A 133 -15.13 -28.11 -4.13
C TYR A 133 -16.61 -27.88 -3.90
#